data_AF-A0A9E2FJM7-F1
#
_entry.id   AF-A0A9E2FJM7-F1
#
_cell.length_a   1.000
_cell.length_b   1.000
_cell.length_c   1.000
_cell.angle_alpha   90.00
_cell.angle_beta   90.00
_cell.angle_gamma   90.00
#
_symmetry.space_group_name_H-M   'P 1'
#
loop_
_entity.id
_entity.type
_entity.pdbx_description
1 polymer ?
#
loop_
_entity_poly.entity_id
_entity_poly.type
_entity_poly.pdbx_seq_one_letter_code
_entity_poly.pdbx_strand_id
1 'polypeptide(L)'
;MRRTLLSPRQRPALRLIAVCAALLVSACRQGPEAMMADYTARVARITGQPIVLPQAAPLPYPRARDRHLPLPEVRARLLDLTDFQRCNLTQLIAERNSIMGRGYWPATRRLDYEFRFGHRLARCHAWLADQDALDALDADDAALLEHIAPLRAVKAATR
;
A
#
# COMPACT_ATOMS: atom_id res chain seq x y z
N MET A 1 29.10 11.84 -44.33
CA MET A 1 28.15 10.79 -44.75
C MET A 1 28.88 9.44 -44.82
N ARG A 2 28.89 8.64 -43.74
CA ARG A 2 29.50 7.29 -43.74
C ARG A 2 28.49 6.29 -44.28
N ARG A 3 28.59 5.94 -45.56
CA ARG A 3 27.93 4.74 -46.12
C ARG A 3 28.77 3.54 -45.72
N THR A 4 28.34 2.81 -44.69
CA THR A 4 28.88 1.50 -44.34
C THR A 4 28.50 0.50 -45.43
N LEU A 5 29.44 0.24 -46.34
CA LEU A 5 29.35 -0.85 -47.31
C LEU A 5 29.54 -2.18 -46.56
N LEU A 6 28.44 -2.81 -46.13
CA LEU A 6 28.50 -4.18 -45.59
C LEU A 6 28.96 -5.16 -46.67
N SER A 7 29.94 -5.99 -46.34
CA SER A 7 30.49 -7.00 -47.24
C SER A 7 29.44 -8.07 -47.59
N PRO A 8 29.47 -8.66 -48.80
CA PRO A 8 28.47 -9.65 -49.24
C PRO A 8 28.42 -10.90 -48.35
N ARG A 9 29.50 -11.22 -47.62
CA ARG A 9 29.57 -12.32 -46.64
C ARG A 9 28.77 -12.08 -45.34
N GLN A 10 28.47 -10.83 -44.98
CA GLN A 10 27.78 -10.51 -43.71
C GLN A 10 26.25 -10.49 -43.81
N ARG A 11 25.69 -10.49 -45.03
CA ARG A 11 24.24 -10.47 -45.29
C ARG A 11 23.46 -11.68 -44.73
N PRO A 12 23.93 -12.94 -44.85
CA PRO A 12 23.17 -14.09 -44.32
C PRO A 12 23.19 -14.11 -42.79
N ALA A 13 24.32 -13.75 -42.16
CA ALA A 13 24.41 -13.66 -40.70
C ALA A 13 23.47 -12.58 -40.14
N LEU A 14 23.39 -11.42 -40.78
CA LEU A 14 22.47 -10.35 -40.37
C LEU A 14 21.00 -10.77 -40.52
N ARG A 15 20.65 -11.52 -41.58
CA ARG A 15 19.31 -12.08 -41.77
C ARG A 15 18.96 -13.10 -40.69
N LEU A 16 19.88 -13.99 -40.34
CA LEU A 16 19.68 -14.98 -39.29
C LEU A 16 19.48 -14.31 -37.92
N ILE A 17 20.29 -13.29 -37.60
CA ILE A 17 20.14 -12.50 -36.37
C ILE A 17 18.78 -11.79 -36.35
N ALA A 18 18.35 -11.20 -37.46
CA ALA A 18 17.04 -10.54 -37.55
C ALA A 18 15.88 -11.53 -37.35
N VAL A 19 15.97 -12.74 -37.90
CA VAL A 19 14.96 -13.80 -37.71
C VAL A 19 14.94 -14.28 -36.26
N CYS A 20 16.11 -14.55 -35.66
CA CYS A 20 16.19 -14.93 -34.25
C CYS A 20 15.66 -13.83 -33.32
N ALA A 21 15.97 -12.56 -33.61
CA ALA A 21 15.44 -11.43 -32.86
C ALA A 21 13.91 -11.32 -32.98
N ALA A 22 13.36 -11.53 -34.18
CA ALA A 22 11.92 -11.53 -34.40
C ALA A 22 11.21 -12.67 -33.63
N LEU A 23 11.82 -13.86 -33.59
CA LEU A 23 11.32 -15.00 -32.81
C LEU A 23 11.32 -14.70 -31.30
N LEU A 24 12.40 -14.13 -30.78
CA LEU A 24 12.52 -13.77 -29.36
C LEU A 24 11.51 -12.68 -28.95
N VAL A 25 11.25 -11.69 -29.80
CA VAL A 25 10.24 -10.64 -29.52
C VAL A 25 8.82 -11.22 -29.52
N SER A 26 8.55 -12.28 -30.31
CA SER A 26 7.24 -12.92 -30.35
C SER A 26 6.91 -13.76 -29.11
N ALA A 27 7.89 -14.09 -28.27
CA ALA A 27 7.70 -14.88 -27.05
C ALA A 27 7.14 -14.06 -25.86
N CYS A 28 7.28 -12.73 -25.86
CA CYS A 28 6.77 -11.85 -24.81
C CYS A 28 5.29 -11.44 -24.99
N ARG A 29 4.43 -12.36 -25.44
CA ARG A 29 3.11 -11.99 -25.99
C ARG A 29 1.92 -12.04 -25.03
N GLN A 30 2.08 -12.55 -23.81
CA GLN A 30 0.94 -12.64 -22.90
C GLN A 30 0.80 -11.34 -22.10
N GLY A 31 0.01 -10.42 -22.66
CA GLY A 31 -0.47 -9.25 -21.95
C GLY A 31 -1.47 -9.61 -20.85
N PRO A 32 -1.77 -8.68 -19.93
CA PRO A 32 -2.70 -8.89 -18.82
C PRO A 32 -4.09 -9.34 -19.28
N GLU A 33 -4.54 -8.95 -20.47
CA GLU A 33 -5.81 -9.37 -21.06
C GLU A 33 -5.83 -10.87 -21.37
N ALA A 34 -4.72 -11.41 -21.92
CA ALA A 34 -4.60 -12.83 -22.22
C ALA A 34 -4.56 -13.67 -20.93
N MET A 35 -3.87 -13.18 -19.89
CA MET A 35 -3.86 -13.82 -18.57
C MET A 35 -5.26 -13.82 -17.92
N MET A 36 -5.99 -12.70 -18.01
CA MET A 36 -7.36 -12.58 -17.49
C MET A 36 -8.33 -13.52 -18.23
N ALA A 37 -8.20 -13.63 -19.55
CA ALA A 37 -9.02 -14.54 -20.35
C ALA A 37 -8.79 -16.01 -19.96
N ASP A 38 -7.53 -16.43 -19.79
CA ASP A 38 -7.21 -17.80 -19.36
C ASP A 38 -7.69 -18.07 -17.92
N TYR A 39 -7.51 -17.11 -17.01
CA TYR A 39 -8.00 -17.20 -15.64
C TYR A 39 -9.52 -17.40 -15.60
N THR A 40 -10.27 -16.53 -16.27
CA THR A 40 -11.75 -16.60 -16.29
C THR A 40 -12.27 -17.87 -16.95
N ALA A 41 -11.65 -18.33 -18.04
CA ALA A 41 -11.97 -19.61 -18.67
C ALA A 41 -11.74 -20.80 -17.73
N ARG A 42 -10.68 -20.74 -16.93
CA ARG A 42 -10.36 -21.78 -15.94
C ARG A 42 -11.37 -21.82 -14.81
N VAL A 43 -11.74 -20.66 -14.27
CA VAL A 43 -12.77 -20.60 -13.22
C VAL A 43 -14.12 -21.09 -13.76
N ALA A 44 -14.51 -20.69 -14.98
CA ALA A 44 -15.74 -21.15 -15.61
C ALA A 44 -15.81 -22.69 -15.77
N ARG A 45 -14.69 -23.34 -16.11
CA ARG A 45 -14.61 -24.81 -16.16
C ARG A 45 -14.81 -25.46 -14.79
N ILE A 46 -14.24 -24.88 -13.74
CA ILE A 46 -14.31 -25.43 -12.38
C ILE A 46 -15.72 -25.26 -11.79
N THR A 47 -16.35 -24.10 -12.04
CA THR A 47 -17.67 -23.79 -11.49
C THR A 47 -18.81 -24.34 -12.33
N GLY A 48 -18.56 -24.74 -13.58
CA GLY A 48 -19.60 -25.13 -14.54
C GLY A 48 -20.51 -23.98 -14.95
N GLN A 49 -20.13 -22.74 -14.64
CA GLN A 49 -20.90 -21.53 -14.91
C GLN A 49 -20.12 -20.63 -15.87
N PRO A 50 -20.75 -20.09 -16.92
CA PRO A 50 -20.08 -19.15 -17.81
C PRO A 50 -19.74 -17.86 -17.06
N ILE A 51 -18.47 -17.45 -17.08
CA ILE A 51 -18.05 -16.14 -16.55
C ILE A 51 -18.11 -15.12 -17.69
N VAL A 52 -19.07 -14.21 -17.59
CA VAL A 52 -19.15 -13.04 -18.47
C VAL A 52 -18.41 -11.90 -17.78
N LEU A 53 -17.28 -11.48 -18.36
CA LEU A 53 -16.60 -10.27 -17.91
C LEU A 53 -17.49 -9.06 -18.24
N PRO A 54 -17.80 -8.20 -17.27
CA PRO A 54 -18.54 -6.98 -17.57
C PRO A 54 -17.71 -6.12 -18.54
N GLN A 55 -18.31 -5.75 -19.68
CA GLN A 55 -17.82 -4.65 -20.51
C GLN A 55 -18.12 -3.32 -19.81
N ALA A 56 -17.49 -3.10 -18.66
CA ALA A 56 -17.54 -1.80 -18.03
C ALA A 56 -16.69 -0.85 -18.88
N ALA A 57 -17.28 0.24 -19.34
CA ALA A 57 -16.49 1.35 -19.86
C ALA A 57 -15.48 1.75 -18.76
N PRO A 58 -14.20 1.97 -19.09
CA PRO A 58 -13.22 2.37 -18.10
C PRO A 58 -13.72 3.64 -17.42
N LEU A 59 -13.98 3.53 -16.12
CA LEU A 59 -14.31 4.70 -15.32
C LEU A 59 -13.13 5.68 -15.47
N PRO A 60 -13.40 6.97 -15.76
CA PRO A 60 -12.33 7.94 -15.85
C PRO A 60 -11.58 7.93 -14.52
N TYR A 61 -10.28 7.65 -14.56
CA TYR A 61 -9.47 7.66 -13.36
C TYR A 61 -9.58 9.06 -12.74
N PRO A 62 -9.91 9.20 -11.44
CA PRO A 62 -10.12 10.50 -10.83
C PRO A 62 -8.88 11.37 -11.01
N ARG A 63 -9.02 12.71 -11.14
CA ARG A 63 -7.84 13.57 -11.32
C ARG A 63 -6.97 13.49 -10.06
N ALA A 64 -5.68 13.78 -10.18
CA ALA A 64 -4.75 13.65 -9.06
C ALA A 64 -5.20 14.39 -7.78
N ARG A 65 -5.81 15.57 -7.95
CA ARG A 65 -6.37 16.37 -6.85
C ARG A 65 -7.60 15.74 -6.19
N ASP A 66 -8.40 14.98 -6.95
CA ASP A 66 -9.61 14.32 -6.44
C ASP A 66 -9.27 13.02 -5.69
N ARG A 67 -8.02 12.53 -5.83
CA ARG A 67 -7.50 11.37 -5.11
C ARG A 67 -6.82 11.72 -3.78
N HIS A 68 -6.77 13.01 -3.44
CA HIS A 68 -6.14 13.44 -2.20
C HIS A 68 -7.16 13.38 -1.07
N LEU A 69 -7.11 12.34 -0.25
CA LEU A 69 -7.86 12.28 1.00
C LEU A 69 -7.07 13.07 2.07
N PRO A 70 -7.57 14.24 2.54
CA PRO A 70 -6.87 14.99 3.57
C PRO A 70 -6.85 14.17 4.85
N LEU A 71 -5.65 13.83 5.34
CA LEU A 71 -5.49 13.26 6.66
C LEU A 71 -5.37 14.41 7.67
N PRO A 72 -6.25 14.47 8.69
CA PRO A 72 -6.12 15.46 9.75
C PRO A 72 -4.79 15.26 10.47
N GLU A 73 -4.08 16.36 10.68
CA GLU A 73 -2.85 16.33 11.47
C GLU A 73 -3.22 16.30 12.95
N VAL A 74 -2.77 15.26 13.66
CA VAL A 74 -2.94 15.16 15.10
C VAL A 74 -1.61 15.49 15.76
N ARG A 75 -1.61 16.49 16.64
CA ARG A 75 -0.45 16.93 17.40
C ARG A 75 -0.67 16.61 18.87
N ALA A 76 0.33 16.02 19.50
CA ALA A 76 0.37 15.81 20.94
C ALA A 76 1.47 16.70 21.54
N ARG A 77 1.33 17.06 22.82
CA ARG A 77 2.38 17.78 23.54
C ARG A 77 3.51 16.81 23.86
N LEU A 78 4.71 17.33 24.06
CA LEU A 78 5.89 16.50 24.37
C LEU A 78 5.68 15.68 25.65
N LEU A 79 5.02 16.27 26.65
CA LEU A 79 4.75 15.60 27.92
C LEU A 79 3.79 14.41 27.77
N ASP A 80 2.90 14.44 26.78
CA ASP A 80 1.97 13.34 26.51
C ASP A 80 2.73 12.09 25.97
N LEU A 81 4.02 12.20 25.61
CA LEU A 81 4.83 11.05 25.16
C LEU A 81 5.14 10.04 26.26
N THR A 82 5.07 10.40 27.54
CA THR A 82 5.24 9.44 28.64
C THR A 82 4.13 8.41 28.63
N ASP A 83 2.91 8.86 28.34
CA ASP A 83 1.72 8.01 28.37
C ASP A 83 1.74 7.05 27.16
N PHE A 84 2.23 7.54 26.02
CA PHE A 84 2.45 6.72 24.82
C PHE A 84 3.53 5.64 24.96
N GLN A 85 4.42 5.71 25.96
CA GLN A 85 5.39 4.64 26.22
C GLN A 85 4.70 3.35 26.66
N ARG A 86 3.67 3.45 27.53
CA ARG A 86 2.89 2.28 27.99
C ARG A 86 2.26 1.53 26.82
N CYS A 87 1.74 2.28 25.85
CA CYS A 87 1.18 1.71 24.62
C CYS A 87 2.23 1.33 23.55
N ASN A 88 3.53 1.50 23.81
CA ASN A 88 4.61 1.31 22.83
C ASN A 88 4.37 2.08 21.52
N LEU A 89 3.88 3.32 21.63
CA LEU A 89 3.63 4.22 20.50
C LEU A 89 4.78 5.21 20.28
N THR A 90 5.57 5.49 21.31
CA THR A 90 6.64 6.50 21.28
C THR A 90 7.69 6.26 20.19
N GLN A 91 8.09 5.00 19.98
CA GLN A 91 9.02 4.67 18.88
C GLN A 91 8.42 4.99 17.51
N LEU A 92 7.15 4.66 17.27
CA LEU A 92 6.47 4.96 16.00
C LEU A 92 6.37 6.47 15.79
N ILE A 93 6.01 7.21 16.84
CA ILE A 93 5.94 8.67 16.81
C ILE A 93 7.32 9.25 16.45
N ALA A 94 8.41 8.75 17.05
CA ALA A 94 9.78 9.15 16.72
C ALA A 94 10.18 8.81 15.29
N GLU A 95 9.84 7.61 14.80
CA GLU A 95 10.06 7.19 13.40
C GLU A 95 9.41 8.19 12.43
N ARG A 96 8.14 8.55 12.68
CA ARG A 96 7.38 9.51 11.86
C ARG A 96 7.91 10.94 11.95
N ASN A 97 8.39 11.34 13.13
CA ASN A 97 8.94 12.67 13.39
C ASN A 97 10.39 12.82 12.94
N SER A 98 11.08 11.75 12.53
CA SER A 98 12.43 11.85 11.98
C SER A 98 12.47 12.64 10.67
N ILE A 99 13.67 13.11 10.27
CA ILE A 99 13.86 13.78 8.97
C ILE A 99 13.31 12.91 7.82
N MET A 100 13.64 11.62 7.85
CA MET A 100 13.14 10.64 6.88
C MET A 100 11.62 10.50 6.95
N GLY A 101 11.08 10.41 8.17
CA GLY A 101 9.65 10.28 8.42
C GLY A 101 8.82 11.45 7.93
N ARG A 102 9.34 12.67 8.02
CA ARG A 102 8.62 13.89 7.62
C ARG A 102 8.61 14.14 6.12
N GLY A 103 9.73 13.93 5.44
CA GLY A 103 9.90 14.39 4.05
C GLY A 103 10.17 13.31 3.00
N TYR A 104 10.59 12.12 3.40
CA TYR A 104 11.20 11.16 2.47
C TYR A 104 10.54 9.78 2.47
N TRP A 105 9.50 9.55 3.27
CA TRP A 105 8.81 8.28 3.25
C TRP A 105 8.02 8.08 1.95
N PRO A 106 8.22 6.95 1.24
CA PRO A 106 7.32 6.57 0.17
C PRO A 106 5.92 6.25 0.73
N ALA A 107 4.90 6.28 -0.12
CA ALA A 107 3.52 6.02 0.26
C ALA A 107 3.34 4.66 0.97
N THR A 108 4.09 3.63 0.56
CA THR A 108 4.08 2.30 1.18
C THR A 108 4.57 2.33 2.63
N ARG A 109 5.63 3.09 2.93
CA ARG A 109 6.17 3.21 4.30
C ARG A 109 5.25 4.01 5.20
N ARG A 110 4.59 5.04 4.64
CA ARG A 110 3.55 5.77 5.35
C ARG A 110 2.37 4.86 5.69
N LEU A 111 1.93 4.02 4.74
CA LEU A 111 0.85 3.06 4.97
C LEU A 111 1.21 2.03 6.04
N ASP A 112 2.42 1.45 5.99
CA ASP A 112 2.91 0.53 7.03
C ASP A 112 2.88 1.16 8.42
N TYR A 113 3.36 2.41 8.53
CA TYR A 113 3.29 3.17 9.78
C TYR A 113 1.86 3.33 10.28
N GLU A 114 0.92 3.71 9.43
CA GLU A 114 -0.48 3.90 9.81
C GLU A 114 -1.11 2.59 10.31
N PHE A 115 -0.79 1.46 9.69
CA PHE A 115 -1.23 0.15 10.16
C PHE A 115 -0.62 -0.22 11.53
N ARG A 116 0.70 -0.07 11.68
CA ARG A 116 1.39 -0.36 12.94
C ARG A 116 0.87 0.51 14.08
N PHE A 117 0.70 1.81 13.82
CA PHE A 117 0.19 2.78 14.78
C PHE A 117 -1.26 2.47 15.17
N GLY A 118 -2.15 2.30 14.19
CA GLY A 118 -3.55 1.99 14.44
C GLY A 118 -3.74 0.67 15.19
N HIS A 119 -2.96 -0.35 14.86
CA HIS A 119 -3.03 -1.65 15.54
C HIS A 119 -2.57 -1.56 17.01
N ARG A 120 -1.44 -0.89 17.28
CA ARG A 120 -0.94 -0.71 18.66
C ARG A 120 -1.90 0.14 19.49
N LEU A 121 -2.43 1.22 18.92
CA LEU A 121 -3.41 2.09 19.58
C LEU A 121 -4.70 1.32 19.92
N ALA A 122 -5.24 0.55 18.97
CA ALA A 122 -6.45 -0.23 19.20
C ALA A 122 -6.25 -1.29 20.29
N ARG A 123 -5.11 -1.99 20.27
CA ARG A 123 -4.76 -2.98 21.30
C ARG A 123 -4.58 -2.36 22.68
N CYS A 124 -3.89 -1.21 22.76
CA CYS A 124 -3.70 -0.51 24.04
C CYS A 124 -5.03 -0.07 24.63
N HIS A 125 -5.91 0.51 23.81
CA HIS A 125 -7.23 0.90 24.27
C HIS A 125 -8.08 -0.31 24.70
N ALA A 126 -8.04 -1.43 23.97
CA ALA A 126 -8.78 -2.63 24.37
C ALA A 126 -8.30 -3.13 25.74
N TRP A 127 -6.97 -3.19 25.93
CA TRP A 127 -6.38 -3.55 27.22
C TRP A 127 -6.82 -2.61 28.35
N LEU A 128 -6.76 -1.30 28.15
CA LEU A 128 -7.22 -0.31 29.14
C LEU A 128 -8.73 -0.43 29.41
N ALA A 129 -9.56 -0.56 28.38
CA ALA A 129 -11.01 -0.70 28.54
C ALA A 129 -11.40 -1.99 29.29
N ASP A 130 -10.67 -3.09 29.08
CA ASP A 130 -10.89 -4.34 29.81
C ASP A 130 -10.52 -4.19 31.29
N GLN A 131 -9.44 -3.47 31.60
CA GLN A 131 -9.04 -3.19 32.98
C GLN A 131 -10.06 -2.24 33.68
N ASP A 132 -10.65 -1.31 32.93
CA ASP A 132 -11.67 -0.35 33.43
C ASP A 132 -12.94 -1.10 33.80
N ALA A 133 -13.39 -2.01 32.93
CA ALA A 133 -14.54 -2.86 33.17
C ALA A 133 -14.39 -3.83 34.36
N LEU A 134 -13.15 -4.08 34.79
CA LEU A 134 -12.83 -4.91 35.95
C LEU A 134 -12.60 -4.11 37.23
N ASP A 135 -12.85 -2.78 37.22
CA ASP A 135 -12.52 -1.85 38.29
C ASP A 135 -11.03 -1.96 38.74
N ALA A 136 -10.15 -2.37 37.83
CA ALA A 136 -8.73 -2.61 38.07
C ALA A 136 -7.82 -1.50 37.52
N LEU A 137 -8.42 -0.43 36.99
CA LEU A 137 -7.70 0.71 36.41
C LEU A 137 -7.03 1.55 37.49
N ASP A 138 -5.74 1.81 37.34
CA ASP A 138 -5.08 2.85 38.13
C ASP A 138 -5.40 4.25 37.58
N ALA A 139 -5.12 5.28 38.38
CA ALA A 139 -5.45 6.66 38.01
C ALA A 139 -4.72 7.15 36.76
N ASP A 140 -3.53 6.63 36.49
CA ASP A 140 -2.75 7.01 35.33
C ASP A 140 -3.30 6.37 34.05
N ASP A 141 -3.68 5.10 34.13
CA ASP A 141 -4.26 4.32 33.04
C ASP A 141 -5.66 4.84 32.68
N ALA A 142 -6.41 5.33 33.67
CA ALA A 142 -7.65 6.07 33.44
C ALA A 142 -7.43 7.36 32.65
N ALA A 143 -6.45 8.17 33.05
CA ALA A 143 -6.09 9.39 32.34
C ALA A 143 -5.59 9.11 30.91
N LEU A 144 -4.79 8.04 30.75
CA LEU A 144 -4.32 7.59 29.44
C LEU A 144 -5.48 7.14 28.54
N LEU A 145 -6.45 6.39 29.06
CA LEU A 145 -7.62 5.93 28.31
C LEU A 145 -8.43 7.10 27.74
N GLU A 146 -8.67 8.12 28.57
CA GLU A 146 -9.35 9.36 28.14
C GLU A 146 -8.55 10.10 27.06
N HIS A 147 -7.22 10.14 27.20
CA HIS A 147 -6.34 10.82 26.27
C HIS A 147 -6.26 10.15 24.88
N ILE A 148 -6.29 8.82 24.81
CA ILE A 148 -6.15 8.07 23.54
C ILE A 148 -7.46 7.90 22.77
N ALA A 149 -8.62 8.03 23.43
CA ALA A 149 -9.94 7.94 22.81
C ALA A 149 -10.12 8.86 21.58
N PRO A 150 -9.79 10.18 21.64
CA PRO A 150 -9.90 11.05 20.47
C PRO A 150 -8.98 10.63 19.32
N LEU A 151 -7.79 10.09 19.62
CA LEU A 151 -6.87 9.59 18.58
C LEU A 151 -7.49 8.44 17.79
N ARG A 152 -8.22 7.54 18.47
CA ARG A 152 -8.95 6.45 17.82
C ARG A 152 -10.10 6.97 16.95
N ALA A 153 -10.87 7.94 17.44
CA ALA A 153 -12.00 8.50 16.70
C ALA A 153 -11.54 9.10 15.36
N VAL A 154 -10.44 9.86 15.37
CA VAL A 154 -9.84 10.43 14.16
C VAL A 154 -9.37 9.35 13.19
N LYS A 155 -8.70 8.31 13.69
CA LYS A 155 -8.21 7.18 12.86
C LYS A 155 -9.34 6.30 12.31
N ALA A 156 -10.47 6.20 13.02
CA ALA A 156 -11.64 5.46 12.55
C ALA A 156 -12.40 6.23 11.44
N ALA A 157 -12.50 7.55 11.55
CA ALA A 157 -13.19 8.40 10.57
C ALA A 157 -12.46 8.55 9.22
N THR A 158 -11.18 8.20 9.16
CA THR A 158 -10.33 8.30 7.95
C THR A 158 -10.06 6.96 7.27
N ARG A 159 -10.76 5.90 7.70
CA ARG A 159 -10.59 4.53 7.19
C ARG A 159 -11.55 4.21 6.04
#